data_AF-A0A7V3SA30-F1
#
_entry.id   AF-A0A7V3SA30-F1
#
_cell.length_a   1.000
_cell.length_b   1.000
_cell.length_c   1.000
_cell.angle_alpha   90.00
_cell.angle_beta   90.00
_cell.angle_gamma   90.00
#
_symmetry.space_group_name_H-M   'P 1'
#
loop_
_entity.id
_entity.type
_entity.pdbx_description
1 polymer ?
#
loop_
_entity_poly.entity_id
_entity_poly.type
_entity_poly.pdbx_seq_one_letter_code
_entity_poly.pdbx_strand_id
1 'polypeptide(L)'
;MDDRRDEVERIAAPCGLYCGACSILSGVRRGDMAFLDLAALGVAEYLGHPVKAADLRCEGCLSEIRAAPCRECAIRSCAISKGVTRCAECADFPCEVITAFNNDGMPHHGEVLRNIRRQREIGVEKWVAEQEVRWQCPSCGEPTDWYAVQCHRCGHPLAPFGSSE
;
A
#
# COMPACT_ATOMS: atom_id res chain seq x y z
N MET A 1 -1.83 15.55 -19.59
CA MET A 1 -1.96 14.89 -18.28
C MET A 1 -0.59 14.36 -17.94
N ASP A 2 -0.07 14.75 -16.78
CA ASP A 2 1.28 14.38 -16.32
C ASP A 2 1.21 12.96 -15.76
N ASP A 3 1.69 11.98 -16.53
CA ASP A 3 1.67 10.53 -16.23
C ASP A 3 2.18 10.22 -14.82
N ARG A 4 3.19 10.99 -14.36
CA ARG A 4 3.75 10.87 -13.02
C ARG A 4 2.78 11.28 -11.92
N ARG A 5 1.99 12.33 -12.14
CA ARG A 5 0.99 12.79 -11.17
C ARG A 5 -0.09 11.74 -10.98
N ASP A 6 -0.55 11.16 -12.09
CA ASP A 6 -1.59 10.13 -12.07
C ASP A 6 -1.12 8.86 -11.33
N GLU A 7 0.17 8.49 -11.47
CA GLU A 7 0.75 7.39 -10.69
C GLU A 7 0.82 7.69 -9.19
N VAL A 8 1.36 8.85 -8.81
CA VAL A 8 1.47 9.30 -7.41
C VAL A 8 0.09 9.24 -6.72
N GLU A 9 -0.94 9.71 -7.41
CA GLU A 9 -2.31 9.66 -6.90
C GLU A 9 -2.75 8.22 -6.62
N ARG A 10 -2.56 7.30 -7.56
CA ARG A 10 -3.02 5.90 -7.44
C ARG A 10 -2.40 5.15 -6.26
N ILE A 11 -1.14 5.44 -5.93
CA ILE A 11 -0.36 4.66 -4.95
C ILE A 11 -0.30 5.26 -3.55
N ALA A 12 -0.72 6.51 -3.37
CA ALA A 12 -0.91 7.11 -2.05
C ALA A 12 -2.34 6.85 -1.54
N ALA A 13 -2.52 5.77 -0.77
CA ALA A 13 -3.84 5.31 -0.36
C ALA A 13 -4.55 6.29 0.60
N PRO A 14 -5.90 6.30 0.64
CA PRO A 14 -6.66 7.12 1.59
C PRO A 14 -6.27 6.89 3.05
N CYS A 15 -5.94 5.65 3.41
CA CYS A 15 -5.52 5.25 4.74
C CYS A 15 -4.06 5.59 5.08
N GLY A 16 -3.30 6.24 4.20
CA GLY A 16 -1.89 6.56 4.44
C GLY A 16 -0.89 5.42 4.19
N LEU A 17 -1.35 4.27 3.69
CA LEU A 17 -0.45 3.23 3.17
C LEU A 17 0.14 3.63 1.82
N TYR A 18 1.38 3.22 1.58
CA TYR A 18 2.04 3.36 0.30
C TYR A 18 1.87 2.09 -0.53
N CYS A 19 0.94 2.10 -1.50
CA CYS A 19 0.67 0.91 -2.31
C CYS A 19 1.87 0.46 -3.14
N GLY A 20 2.85 1.34 -3.41
CA GLY A 20 4.08 0.96 -4.10
C GLY A 20 4.92 -0.09 -3.36
N ALA A 21 4.69 -0.26 -2.05
CA ALA A 21 5.30 -1.32 -1.23
C ALA A 21 4.32 -2.48 -0.92
N CYS A 22 3.13 -2.50 -1.51
CA CYS A 22 2.20 -3.62 -1.37
C CYS A 22 2.72 -4.85 -2.10
N SER A 23 2.77 -6.00 -1.42
CA SER A 23 3.25 -7.25 -2.03
C SER A 23 2.35 -7.71 -3.19
N ILE A 24 1.04 -7.49 -3.12
CA ILE A 24 0.12 -7.81 -4.24
C ILE A 24 0.43 -6.94 -5.46
N LEU A 25 0.49 -5.61 -5.29
CA LEU A 25 0.79 -4.71 -6.42
C LEU A 25 2.19 -4.99 -7.00
N SER A 26 3.16 -5.27 -6.13
CA SER A 26 4.52 -5.66 -6.54
C SER A 26 4.52 -6.96 -7.36
N GLY A 27 3.80 -7.99 -6.91
CA GLY A 27 3.63 -9.24 -7.65
C GLY A 27 2.98 -9.03 -9.02
N VAL A 28 1.94 -8.20 -9.10
CA VAL A 28 1.29 -7.81 -10.37
C VAL A 28 2.27 -7.10 -11.30
N ARG A 29 3.01 -6.09 -10.81
CA ARG A 29 4.00 -5.34 -11.59
C ARG A 29 5.14 -6.22 -12.10
N ARG A 30 5.54 -7.24 -11.32
CA ARG A 30 6.58 -8.22 -11.70
C ARG A 30 6.07 -9.31 -12.64
N GLY A 31 4.74 -9.46 -12.79
CA GLY A 31 4.15 -10.59 -13.50
C GLY A 31 4.39 -11.94 -12.80
N ASP A 32 4.58 -11.93 -11.48
CA ASP A 32 4.92 -13.12 -10.69
C ASP A 32 3.65 -13.95 -10.39
N MET A 33 3.23 -14.74 -11.38
CA MET A 33 2.01 -15.54 -11.28
C MET A 33 2.08 -16.60 -10.17
N ALA A 34 3.26 -17.16 -9.92
CA ALA A 34 3.44 -18.15 -8.86
C ALA A 34 3.20 -17.52 -7.47
N PHE A 35 3.74 -16.32 -7.25
CA PHE A 35 3.43 -15.54 -6.05
C PHE A 35 1.94 -15.17 -5.97
N LEU A 36 1.33 -14.73 -7.08
CA LEU A 36 -0.08 -14.32 -7.07
C LEU A 36 -1.04 -15.49 -6.79
N ASP A 37 -0.73 -16.70 -7.27
CA ASP A 37 -1.49 -17.90 -6.94
C ASP A 37 -1.38 -18.22 -5.44
N LEU A 38 -0.19 -18.11 -4.86
CA LEU A 38 0.01 -18.30 -3.42
C LEU A 38 -0.70 -17.22 -2.58
N ALA A 39 -0.55 -15.94 -2.97
CA ALA A 39 -1.19 -14.82 -2.30
C ALA A 39 -2.72 -14.95 -2.35
N ALA A 40 -3.28 -15.49 -3.43
CA ALA A 40 -4.72 -15.71 -3.56
C ALA A 40 -5.26 -16.70 -2.52
N LEU A 41 -4.46 -17.70 -2.11
CA LEU A 41 -4.84 -18.62 -1.04
C LEU A 41 -4.95 -17.90 0.31
N GLY A 42 -3.95 -17.09 0.68
CA GLY A 42 -3.98 -16.32 1.92
C GLY A 42 -5.09 -15.27 1.95
N VAL A 43 -5.35 -14.62 0.81
CA VAL A 43 -6.47 -13.67 0.67
C VAL A 43 -7.81 -14.39 0.74
N ALA A 44 -7.94 -15.58 0.16
CA ALA A 44 -9.16 -16.38 0.25
C ALA A 44 -9.50 -16.76 1.70
N GLU A 45 -8.48 -17.14 2.47
CA GLU A 45 -8.62 -17.41 3.91
C GLU A 45 -9.06 -16.14 4.66
N TYR A 46 -8.40 -15.00 4.40
CA TYR A 46 -8.74 -13.73 5.02
C TYR A 46 -10.17 -13.25 4.72
N LEU A 47 -10.62 -13.41 3.47
CA LEU A 47 -11.96 -12.97 3.03
C LEU A 47 -13.06 -14.02 3.30
N GLY A 48 -12.70 -15.26 3.64
CA GLY A 48 -13.66 -16.34 3.86
C GLY A 48 -14.37 -16.83 2.59
N HIS A 49 -13.81 -16.58 1.40
CA HIS A 49 -14.35 -17.06 0.12
C HIS A 49 -13.25 -17.33 -0.90
N PRO A 50 -13.50 -18.14 -1.96
CA PRO A 50 -12.50 -18.41 -2.98
C PRO A 50 -12.02 -17.13 -3.69
N VAL A 51 -10.71 -17.05 -3.92
CA VAL A 51 -10.02 -15.96 -4.64
C VAL A 51 -9.01 -16.59 -5.60
N LYS A 52 -8.89 -16.03 -6.82
CA LYS A 52 -7.90 -16.46 -7.82
C LYS A 52 -6.85 -15.37 -8.04
N ALA A 53 -5.71 -15.70 -8.64
CA ALA A 53 -4.71 -14.69 -9.03
C ALA A 53 -5.31 -13.56 -9.91
N ALA A 54 -6.28 -13.88 -10.76
CA ALA A 54 -7.01 -12.88 -11.56
C ALA A 54 -7.77 -11.85 -10.71
N ASP A 55 -8.17 -12.21 -9.49
CA ASP A 55 -8.82 -11.30 -8.54
C ASP A 55 -7.85 -10.36 -7.84
N LEU A 56 -6.53 -10.62 -7.96
CA LEU A 56 -5.48 -9.81 -7.37
C LEU A 56 -4.93 -8.73 -8.32
N ARG A 57 -5.47 -8.62 -9.55
CA ARG A 57 -5.16 -7.48 -10.45
C ARG A 57 -5.35 -6.16 -9.72
N CYS A 58 -4.36 -5.28 -9.79
CA CYS A 58 -4.33 -4.03 -9.03
C CYS A 58 -3.49 -2.98 -9.75
N GLU A 59 -3.97 -1.74 -9.80
CA GLU A 59 -3.25 -0.57 -10.33
C GLU A 59 -3.08 0.54 -9.27
N GLY A 60 -3.39 0.23 -8.00
CA GLY A 60 -3.32 1.17 -6.88
C GLY A 60 -4.69 1.41 -6.22
N CYS A 61 -4.69 1.83 -4.96
CA CYS A 61 -5.92 1.93 -4.15
C CYS A 61 -6.91 2.99 -4.66
N LEU A 62 -6.40 4.05 -5.29
CA LEU A 62 -7.18 5.11 -5.92
C LEU A 62 -7.39 4.91 -7.43
N SER A 63 -7.04 3.74 -7.97
CA SER A 63 -7.41 3.34 -9.33
C SER A 63 -8.76 2.61 -9.36
N GLU A 64 -9.30 2.43 -10.57
CA GLU A 64 -10.50 1.61 -10.77
C GLU A 64 -10.23 0.12 -10.54
N ILE A 65 -9.02 -0.35 -10.89
CA ILE A 65 -8.62 -1.76 -10.84
C ILE A 65 -7.93 -2.07 -9.51
N ARG A 66 -8.60 -2.82 -8.64
CA ARG A 66 -8.13 -3.13 -7.28
C ARG A 66 -8.19 -4.63 -7.00
N ALA A 67 -7.17 -5.10 -6.28
CA ALA A 67 -7.13 -6.46 -5.78
C ALA A 67 -8.32 -6.72 -4.83
N ALA A 68 -8.82 -7.95 -4.80
CA ALA A 68 -9.94 -8.41 -3.98
C ALA A 68 -10.00 -7.80 -2.56
N PRO A 69 -8.93 -7.85 -1.72
CA PRO A 69 -9.00 -7.35 -0.34
C PRO A 69 -9.15 -5.83 -0.24
N CYS A 70 -8.98 -5.10 -1.35
CA CYS A 70 -9.08 -3.64 -1.40
C CYS A 70 -10.32 -3.15 -2.17
N ARG A 71 -11.16 -4.04 -2.72
CA ARG A 71 -12.37 -3.67 -3.48
C ARG A 71 -13.45 -3.09 -2.57
N GLU A 72 -13.63 -3.66 -1.39
CA GLU A 72 -14.53 -3.17 -0.35
C GLU A 72 -13.71 -2.58 0.79
N CYS A 73 -13.68 -1.25 0.91
CA CYS A 73 -12.84 -0.56 1.87
C CYS A 73 -13.60 0.58 2.55
N ALA A 74 -13.88 0.42 3.85
CA ALA A 74 -14.61 1.41 4.64
C ALA A 74 -13.89 2.76 4.74
N ILE A 75 -12.55 2.77 4.80
CA ILE A 75 -11.76 4.01 4.86
C ILE A 75 -11.89 4.80 3.55
N ARG A 76 -11.85 4.13 2.40
CA ARG A 76 -12.07 4.78 1.10
C ARG A 76 -13.49 5.33 0.98
N SER A 77 -14.50 4.53 1.36
CA SER A 77 -15.90 5.00 1.36
C SER A 77 -16.10 6.20 2.30
N CYS A 78 -15.43 6.22 3.46
CA CYS A 78 -15.44 7.34 4.40
C CYS A 78 -14.79 8.60 3.82
N ALA A 79 -13.66 8.47 3.13
CA ALA A 79 -13.00 9.59 2.47
C ALA A 79 -13.92 10.21 1.39
N ILE A 80 -14.51 9.38 0.54
CA ILE A 80 -15.46 9.79 -0.50
C ILE A 80 -16.66 10.52 0.11
N SER A 81 -17.28 9.98 1.17
CA SER A 81 -18.47 10.61 1.78
C SER A 81 -18.16 11.96 2.43
N LYS A 82 -16.91 12.19 2.84
CA LYS A 82 -16.43 13.46 3.38
C LYS A 82 -15.88 14.42 2.31
N GLY A 83 -15.89 14.03 1.04
CA GLY A 83 -15.38 14.85 -0.05
C GLY A 83 -13.86 15.07 -0.01
N VAL A 84 -13.11 14.14 0.61
CA VAL A 84 -11.65 14.17 0.65
C VAL A 84 -11.08 12.97 -0.10
N THR A 85 -9.87 13.10 -0.63
CA THR A 85 -9.19 11.99 -1.29
C THR A 85 -8.45 11.13 -0.27
N ARG A 86 -7.89 11.76 0.78
CA ARG A 86 -7.06 11.08 1.79
C ARG A 86 -7.40 11.50 3.21
N CYS A 87 -7.10 10.63 4.18
CA CYS A 87 -7.20 10.98 5.59
C CYS A 87 -6.29 12.15 5.99
N ALA A 88 -5.21 12.42 5.22
CA ALA A 88 -4.38 13.60 5.41
C ALA A 88 -5.16 14.92 5.25
N GLU A 89 -6.16 14.96 4.37
CA GLU A 89 -7.02 16.11 4.11
C GLU A 89 -8.23 16.18 5.05
N CYS A 90 -8.54 15.08 5.75
CA CYS A 90 -9.74 14.98 6.58
C CYS A 90 -9.58 15.80 7.87
N ALA A 91 -10.46 16.76 8.14
CA ALA A 91 -10.42 17.59 9.35
C ALA A 91 -10.48 16.78 10.65
N ASP A 92 -11.12 15.62 10.64
CA ASP A 92 -11.29 14.75 11.80
C ASP A 92 -10.06 13.88 12.11
N PHE A 93 -9.02 13.91 11.29
CA PHE A 93 -7.83 13.11 11.55
C PHE A 93 -6.99 13.68 12.72
N PRO A 94 -6.54 12.85 13.67
CA PRO A 94 -6.77 11.39 13.75
C PRO A 94 -8.15 11.05 14.34
N CYS A 95 -8.88 10.13 13.70
CA CYS A 95 -10.17 9.63 14.18
C CYS A 95 -10.08 8.16 14.63
N GLU A 96 -11.14 7.66 15.28
CA GLU A 96 -11.19 6.28 15.79
C GLU A 96 -10.99 5.23 14.69
N VAL A 97 -11.63 5.39 13.52
CA VAL A 97 -11.53 4.44 12.40
C VAL A 97 -10.08 4.22 11.95
N ILE A 98 -9.36 5.32 11.70
CA ILE A 98 -7.97 5.22 11.20
C ILE A 98 -6.99 4.83 12.31
N THR A 99 -7.31 5.17 13.57
CA THR A 99 -6.51 4.76 14.73
C THR A 99 -6.68 3.26 14.99
N ALA A 100 -7.89 2.73 14.86
CA ALA A 100 -8.15 1.29 14.96
C ALA A 100 -7.45 0.53 13.84
N PHE A 101 -7.52 1.03 12.60
CA PHE A 101 -6.80 0.44 11.46
C PHE A 101 -5.29 0.39 11.68
N ASN A 102 -4.68 1.45 12.24
CA ASN A 102 -3.25 1.46 12.58
C ASN A 102 -2.88 0.39 13.62
N ASN A 103 -3.82 0.00 14.49
CA ASN A 103 -3.58 -0.84 15.65
C ASN A 103 -4.20 -2.24 15.51
N ASP A 104 -4.57 -2.67 14.30
CA ASP A 104 -5.25 -3.96 14.06
C ASP A 104 -4.32 -5.18 14.10
N GLY A 105 -3.02 -4.95 14.34
CA GLY A 105 -2.00 -5.99 14.46
C GLY A 105 -1.36 -6.40 13.13
N MET A 106 -1.82 -5.89 11.98
CA MET A 106 -1.10 -6.09 10.72
C MET A 106 0.17 -5.23 10.69
N PRO A 107 1.37 -5.81 10.47
CA PRO A 107 2.63 -5.06 10.58
C PRO A 107 2.66 -3.79 9.71
N HIS A 108 2.31 -3.91 8.43
CA HIS A 108 2.31 -2.78 7.49
C HIS A 108 1.30 -1.68 7.83
N HIS A 109 0.29 -1.93 8.68
CA HIS A 109 -0.66 -0.92 9.14
C HIS A 109 -0.11 -0.05 10.28
N GLY A 110 0.89 -0.52 11.01
CA GLY A 110 1.42 0.16 12.20
C GLY A 110 2.03 1.55 11.94
N GLU A 111 2.32 1.89 10.69
CA GLU A 111 2.87 3.20 10.28
C GLU A 111 1.82 4.17 9.72
N VAL A 112 0.55 3.79 9.63
CA VAL A 112 -0.54 4.59 9.04
C VAL A 112 -0.63 6.00 9.63
N LEU A 113 -0.68 6.12 10.95
CA LEU A 113 -0.81 7.43 11.61
C LEU A 113 0.42 8.30 11.36
N ARG A 114 1.62 7.70 11.34
CA ARG A 114 2.86 8.41 11.02
C ARG A 114 2.84 8.90 9.57
N ASN A 115 2.46 8.05 8.64
CA ASN A 115 2.41 8.38 7.22
C ASN A 115 1.41 9.49 6.94
N ILE A 116 0.21 9.46 7.53
CA ILE A 116 -0.78 10.52 7.34
C ILE A 116 -0.29 11.86 7.92
N ARG A 117 0.35 11.86 9.10
CA ARG A 117 0.98 13.07 9.67
C ARG A 117 2.05 13.62 8.73
N ARG A 118 2.90 12.75 8.16
CA ARG A 118 3.94 13.16 7.21
C ARG A 118 3.32 13.75 5.94
N GLN A 119 2.30 13.13 5.37
CA GLN A 119 1.58 13.68 4.21
C GLN A 119 1.00 15.08 4.48
N ARG A 120 0.47 15.33 5.69
CA ARG A 120 0.02 16.68 6.09
C ARG A 120 1.14 17.71 6.16
N GLU A 121 2.32 17.29 6.60
CA GLU A 121 3.47 18.17 6.79
C GLU A 121 4.13 18.55 5.46
N ILE A 122 4.32 17.59 4.56
CA ILE A 122 5.14 17.77 3.36
C ILE A 122 4.38 17.69 2.03
N GLY A 123 3.11 17.32 2.07
CA GLY A 123 2.31 17.02 0.87
C GLY A 123 2.52 15.59 0.38
N VAL A 124 1.54 15.09 -0.40
CA VAL A 124 1.50 13.70 -0.86
C VAL A 124 2.63 13.40 -1.83
N GLU A 125 2.96 14.32 -2.73
CA GLU A 125 3.98 14.12 -3.76
C GLU A 125 5.36 13.93 -3.16
N LYS A 126 5.72 14.77 -2.18
CA LYS A 126 7.00 14.64 -1.46
C LYS A 126 7.02 13.38 -0.61
N TRP A 127 5.92 13.05 0.05
CA TRP A 127 5.82 11.82 0.83
C TRP A 127 5.95 10.56 -0.04
N VAL A 128 5.34 10.54 -1.24
CA VAL A 128 5.52 9.43 -2.19
C VAL A 128 6.96 9.33 -2.63
N ALA A 129 7.64 10.44 -2.94
CA ALA A 129 9.06 10.42 -3.27
C ALA A 129 9.93 9.86 -2.12
N GLU A 130 9.62 10.17 -0.86
CA GLU A 130 10.28 9.56 0.30
C GLU A 130 10.05 8.05 0.37
N GLN A 131 8.82 7.59 0.11
CA GLN A 131 8.49 6.17 0.11
C GLN A 131 9.12 5.42 -1.07
N GLU A 132 9.19 6.02 -2.26
CA GLU A 132 9.89 5.44 -3.41
C GLU A 132 11.35 5.15 -3.08
N VAL A 133 12.06 6.08 -2.43
CA VAL A 133 13.45 5.86 -2.00
C VAL A 133 13.54 4.79 -0.91
N ARG A 134 12.63 4.83 0.08
CA ARG A 134 12.64 3.89 1.22
C ARG A 134 12.40 2.45 0.79
N TRP A 135 11.52 2.23 -0.19
CA TRP A 135 11.10 0.90 -0.66
C TRP A 135 11.86 0.46 -1.91
N GLN A 136 13.14 0.81 -1.99
CA GLN A 136 14.06 0.31 -3.00
C GLN A 136 15.14 -0.58 -2.38
N CYS A 137 15.57 -1.58 -3.13
CA CYS A 137 16.75 -2.35 -2.77
C CYS A 137 17.98 -1.42 -2.74
N PRO A 138 18.73 -1.34 -1.63
CA PRO A 138 19.88 -0.44 -1.52
C PRO A 138 21.05 -0.85 -2.43
N SER A 139 21.05 -2.08 -2.94
CA SER A 139 22.08 -2.62 -3.84
C SER A 139 21.80 -2.30 -5.31
N CYS A 140 20.56 -2.45 -5.77
CA CYS A 140 20.23 -2.37 -7.20
C CYS A 140 19.09 -1.41 -7.57
N GLY A 141 18.49 -0.73 -6.60
CA GLY A 141 17.39 0.23 -6.80
C GLY A 141 16.05 -0.40 -7.17
N GLU A 142 15.94 -1.74 -7.17
CA GLU A 142 14.70 -2.43 -7.51
C GLU A 142 13.62 -2.17 -6.44
N PRO A 143 12.36 -1.83 -6.82
CA PRO A 143 11.28 -1.70 -5.85
C PRO A 143 11.03 -2.99 -5.05
N THR A 144 10.90 -2.83 -3.74
CA THR A 144 10.65 -3.89 -2.77
C THR A 144 9.28 -3.71 -2.12
N ASP A 145 8.80 -4.73 -1.42
CA ASP A 145 7.52 -4.71 -0.74
C ASP A 145 7.67 -4.91 0.78
N TRP A 146 6.59 -4.64 1.52
CA TRP A 146 6.58 -4.66 2.99
C TRP A 146 7.11 -5.96 3.60
N TYR A 147 6.96 -7.10 2.92
CA TYR A 147 7.30 -8.40 3.47
C TYR A 147 8.53 -9.04 2.82
N ALA A 148 9.20 -8.35 1.89
CA ALA A 148 10.38 -8.85 1.23
C ALA A 148 11.57 -8.89 2.21
N VAL A 149 12.10 -10.09 2.46
CA VAL A 149 13.35 -10.31 3.23
C VAL A 149 14.59 -10.35 2.35
N GLN A 150 14.40 -10.44 1.03
CA GLN A 150 15.46 -10.48 0.03
C GLN A 150 14.96 -9.81 -1.26
N CYS A 151 15.84 -9.07 -1.94
CA CYS A 151 15.53 -8.48 -3.24
C CYS A 151 15.35 -9.58 -4.29
N HIS A 152 14.17 -9.61 -4.92
CA HIS A 152 13.84 -10.58 -5.97
C HIS A 152 14.80 -10.53 -7.17
N ARG A 153 15.35 -9.34 -7.47
CA ARG A 153 16.19 -9.11 -8.64
C ARG A 153 17.67 -9.42 -8.43
N CYS A 154 18.24 -9.04 -7.29
CA CYS A 154 19.70 -9.16 -7.05
C CYS A 154 20.08 -10.05 -5.86
N GLY A 155 19.11 -10.56 -5.10
CA GLY A 155 19.37 -11.41 -3.94
C GLY A 155 19.92 -10.70 -2.70
N HIS A 156 20.03 -9.35 -2.71
CA HIS A 156 20.48 -8.60 -1.54
C HIS A 156 19.51 -8.81 -0.35
N PRO A 157 19.99 -9.14 0.86
CA PRO A 157 19.15 -9.23 2.05
C PRO A 157 18.50 -7.88 2.36
N LEU A 158 17.21 -7.87 2.66
CA LEU A 158 16.45 -6.66 2.99
C LEU A 158 16.16 -6.63 4.49
N ALA A 159 16.21 -5.44 5.06
CA ALA A 159 15.86 -5.24 6.45
C ALA A 159 14.35 -5.53 6.64
N PRO A 160 13.94 -6.32 7.65
CA PRO A 160 12.53 -6.60 7.90
C PRO A 160 11.72 -5.32 8.13
N PHE A 161 10.42 -5.35 7.80
CA PHE A 161 9.53 -4.25 8.14
C PHE A 161 9.62 -3.89 9.63
N GLY A 162 9.75 -2.60 9.92
CA GLY A 162 9.84 -2.08 11.30
C GLY A 162 11.21 -2.23 11.97
N SER A 163 12.24 -2.72 11.26
CA SER A 163 13.61 -2.84 11.82
C SER A 163 14.42 -1.54 11.83
N SER A 164 13.87 -0.45 11.29
CA SER A 164 14.46 0.88 11.30
C SER A 164 13.49 1.87 11.95
N GLU A 165 13.64 1.99 13.27
CA GLU A 165 13.17 3.11 14.10
C GLU A 165 14.38 3.79 14.75
#